data_AF-A4BI98-F1
#
_entry.id   AF-A4BI98-F1
#
_cell.length_a   1.000
_cell.length_b   1.000
_cell.length_c   1.000
_cell.angle_alpha   90.00
_cell.angle_beta   90.00
_cell.angle_gamma   90.00
#
_symmetry.space_group_name_H-M   'P 1'
#
loop_
_entity.id
_entity.type
_entity.pdbx_description
1 polymer ?
#
loop_
_entity_poly.entity_id
_entity_poly.type
_entity_poly.pdbx_seq_one_letter_code
_entity_poly.pdbx_strand_id
1 'polypeptide(L)' 'MAEVRSLTAFRKAQRKQKAAGKTLCRSGRHKWRLDQASQFDSKSGKLVNRYVCEHCGKVKVRAE' A
#
# COMPACT_ATOMS: atom_id res chain seq x y z
N MET A 1 -8.82 20.46 -33.76
CA MET A 1 -7.95 21.20 -32.82
C MET A 1 -7.25 20.18 -31.94
N ALA A 2 -5.97 19.90 -32.19
CA ALA A 2 -5.21 18.96 -31.38
C ALA A 2 -4.92 19.61 -30.03
N GLU A 3 -5.47 19.05 -28.95
CA GLU A 3 -5.23 19.48 -27.58
C GLU A 3 -3.74 19.32 -27.28
N VAL A 4 -2.99 20.43 -27.26
CA VAL A 4 -1.57 20.42 -26.91
C VAL A 4 -1.47 20.11 -25.43
N ARG A 5 -1.39 18.82 -25.09
CA ARG A 5 -1.22 18.38 -23.71
C ARG A 5 0.21 18.68 -23.30
N SER A 6 0.38 19.72 -22.49
CA SER A 6 1.71 20.17 -22.07
C SER A 6 2.46 19.04 -21.34
N LEU A 7 3.67 18.74 -21.80
CA LEU A 7 4.55 17.71 -21.22
C LEU A 7 4.78 17.92 -19.71
N THR A 8 4.73 19.16 -19.26
CA THR A 8 4.80 19.56 -17.85
C THR A 8 3.61 19.07 -17.03
N ALA A 9 2.37 19.15 -17.55
CA ALA A 9 1.19 18.64 -16.86
C ALA A 9 1.24 17.12 -16.68
N PHE A 10 1.68 16.40 -17.70
CA PHE A 10 1.86 14.94 -17.64
C PHE A 10 2.88 14.53 -16.57
N ARG A 11 4.05 15.19 -16.55
CA ARG A 11 5.11 14.94 -15.55
C ARG A 11 4.60 15.21 -14.12
N LYS A 12 3.78 16.25 -13.91
CA LYS A 12 3.18 16.57 -12.61
C LYS A 12 2.17 15.50 -12.16
N ALA A 13 1.30 15.05 -13.06
CA ALA A 13 0.33 13.99 -12.78
C ALA A 13 1.03 12.67 -12.39
N GLN A 14 2.08 12.28 -13.14
CA GLN A 14 2.92 11.12 -12.84
C GLN A 14 3.55 11.19 -11.44
N ARG A 15 4.13 12.35 -11.07
CA ARG A 15 4.70 12.55 -9.72
C ARG A 15 3.63 12.46 -8.64
N LYS A 16 2.44 13.04 -8.87
CA LYS A 16 1.30 12.98 -7.94
C LYS A 16 0.83 11.54 -7.72
N GLN A 17 0.72 10.75 -8.78
CA GLN A 17 0.35 9.33 -8.68
C GLN A 17 1.41 8.52 -7.92
N LYS A 18 2.71 8.73 -8.20
CA LYS A 18 3.80 8.05 -7.49
C LYS A 18 3.88 8.42 -6.01
N ALA A 19 3.54 9.65 -5.66
CA ALA A 19 3.56 10.15 -4.29
C ALA A 19 2.27 9.82 -3.51
N ALA A 20 1.14 9.63 -4.21
CA ALA A 20 -0.13 9.26 -3.59
C ALA A 20 0.03 7.95 -2.79
N GLY A 21 -0.33 7.97 -1.52
CA GLY A 21 -0.23 6.83 -0.60
C GLY A 21 1.17 6.59 0.02
N LYS A 22 2.25 7.14 -0.56
CA LYS A 22 3.61 6.93 -0.02
C LYS A 22 3.98 7.86 1.13
N THR A 23 3.45 9.09 1.16
CA THR A 23 3.81 10.08 2.19
C THR A 23 3.42 9.62 3.59
N LEU A 24 2.15 9.23 3.80
CA LEU A 24 1.66 8.74 5.10
C LEU A 24 2.39 7.47 5.56
N CYS A 25 2.58 6.54 4.63
CA CYS A 25 3.28 5.28 4.92
C CYS A 25 4.77 5.47 5.25
N ARG A 26 5.42 6.47 4.66
CA ARG A 26 6.83 6.77 4.94
C ARG A 26 7.02 7.38 6.33
N SER A 27 6.01 8.08 6.85
CA SER A 27 5.97 8.61 8.22
C SER A 27 5.55 7.59 9.28
N GLY A 28 5.35 6.31 8.91
CA GLY A 28 4.90 5.25 9.83
C GLY A 28 3.38 5.17 10.04
N ARG A 29 2.58 6.02 9.35
CA ARG A 29 1.12 5.99 9.42
C ARG A 29 0.57 5.06 8.34
N HIS A 30 0.44 3.79 8.68
CA HIS A 30 -0.08 2.77 7.80
C HIS A 30 -1.58 2.56 8.00
N LYS A 31 -2.35 2.55 6.90
CA LYS A 31 -3.72 2.06 6.89
C LYS A 31 -3.68 0.55 6.72
N TRP A 32 -3.84 -0.17 7.83
CA TRP A 32 -3.80 -1.63 7.86
C TRP A 32 -5.17 -2.20 7.52
N ARG A 33 -5.21 -3.11 6.54
CA ARG A 33 -6.37 -3.93 6.21
C ARG A 33 -6.08 -5.36 6.60
N LEU A 34 -7.09 -6.04 7.16
CA LEU A 34 -6.97 -7.44 7.55
C LEU A 34 -7.08 -8.32 6.29
N ASP A 35 -6.08 -9.15 6.07
CA ASP A 35 -6.01 -10.11 4.97
C ASP A 35 -6.47 -11.47 5.48
N GLN A 36 -7.75 -11.78 5.25
CA GLN A 36 -8.37 -13.03 5.70
C GLN A 36 -7.92 -14.24 4.87
N ALA A 37 -7.17 -14.04 3.79
CA ALA A 37 -6.71 -15.13 2.94
C ALA A 37 -5.64 -16.00 3.62
N SER A 38 -4.83 -15.43 4.53
CA SER A 38 -3.73 -16.14 5.18
C SER A 38 -3.86 -16.06 6.70
N GLN A 39 -4.82 -16.81 7.25
CA GLN A 39 -5.09 -16.91 8.68
C GLN A 39 -4.24 -17.95 9.40
N PHE A 40 -3.53 -18.85 8.70
CA PHE A 40 -2.78 -19.94 9.33
C PHE A 40 -1.30 -19.89 8.91
N ASP A 41 -0.39 -19.84 9.89
CA ASP A 41 1.05 -19.91 9.63
C ASP A 41 1.53 -21.36 9.75
N SER A 42 1.82 -22.01 8.62
CA SER A 42 2.22 -23.42 8.56
C SER A 42 3.54 -23.72 9.28
N LYS A 43 4.39 -22.71 9.52
CA LYS A 43 5.67 -22.89 10.24
C LYS A 43 5.46 -22.87 11.75
N SER A 44 4.56 -22.03 12.23
CA SER A 44 4.29 -21.84 13.66
C SER A 44 3.16 -22.74 14.18
N GLY A 45 2.36 -23.32 13.28
CA GLY A 45 1.21 -24.16 13.62
C GLY A 45 0.07 -23.40 14.30
N LYS A 46 0.02 -22.08 14.14
CA LYS A 46 -0.94 -21.19 14.82
C LYS A 46 -1.70 -20.34 13.82
N LEU A 47 -2.91 -19.94 14.22
CA LEU A 47 -3.67 -18.92 13.53
C LEU A 47 -2.98 -17.57 13.73
N VAL A 48 -2.76 -16.84 12.64
CA VAL A 48 -2.14 -15.53 12.63
C VAL A 48 -3.00 -14.54 11.87
N ASN A 49 -3.08 -13.32 12.38
CA ASN A 49 -3.76 -12.23 11.71
C ASN A 49 -2.75 -11.46 10.86
N ARG A 50 -2.89 -11.59 9.53
CA ARG A 50 -2.10 -10.83 8.56
C ARG A 50 -2.78 -9.49 8.28
N TYR A 51 -2.02 -8.41 8.41
CA TYR A 51 -2.44 -7.06 8.05
C TYR A 51 -1.61 -6.57 6.88
N VAL A 52 -2.26 -6.11 5.82
CA VAL A 52 -1.60 -5.54 4.64
C VAL A 52 -1.95 -4.06 4.56
N CYS A 53 -0.95 -3.21 4.35
CA CYS A 53 -1.19 -1.80 4.17
C CYS A 53 -1.74 -1.51 2.77
N GLU A 54 -2.92 -0.89 2.67
CA GLU A 54 -3.58 -0.64 1.38
C GLU A 54 -2.80 0.32 0.47
N HIS A 55 -1.92 1.15 1.04
CA HIS A 55 -1.19 2.17 0.29
C HIS A 55 0.20 1.73 -0.15
N CYS A 56 0.91 0.95 0.67
CA CYS A 56 2.30 0.56 0.40
C CYS A 56 2.52 -0.95 0.30
N GLY A 57 1.51 -1.77 0.57
CA GLY A 57 1.61 -3.23 0.52
C GLY A 57 2.45 -3.85 1.63
N LYS A 58 2.95 -3.07 2.60
CA LYS A 58 3.66 -3.63 3.76
C LYS A 58 2.76 -4.62 4.48
N VAL A 59 3.33 -5.75 4.88
CA VAL A 59 2.64 -6.80 5.61
C VAL A 59 3.10 -6.79 7.06
N LYS A 60 2.15 -6.88 8.00
CA LYS A 60 2.37 -7.03 9.42
C LYS A 60 1.60 -8.26 9.89
N VAL A 61 2.31 -9.24 10.43
CA VAL A 61 1.69 -10.44 11.01
C VAL A 61 1.65 -10.26 12.51
N ARG A 62 0.49 -10.49 13.12
CA ARG A 62 0.35 -10.63 14.58
C ARG A 62 -0.10 -12.06 14.87
N ALA A 63 0.67 -12.75 15.70
CA ALA A 63 0.25 -13.99 16.32
C ALA A 63 -0.41 -13.67 17.66
N GLU A 64 -1.49 -14.38 17.98
CA GLU A 64 -2.06 -14.46 19.33
C GLU A 64 -1.43 -15.62 20.12
#